data_AF-A0A4V6E884-F1
#
_entry.id   AF-A0A4V6E884-F1
#
_cell.length_a   1.000
_cell.length_b   1.000
_cell.length_c   1.000
_cell.angle_alpha   90.00
_cell.angle_beta   90.00
_cell.angle_gamma   90.00
#
_symmetry.space_group_name_H-M   'P 1'
#
loop_
_entity.id
_entity.type
_entity.pdbx_description
1 polymer ?
#
loop_
_entity_poly.entity_id
_entity_poly.type
_entity_poly.pdbx_seq_one_letter_code
_entity_poly.pdbx_strand_id
1 'polypeptide(L)'
;LLDLLGEQADAAGADRIEGRVTRVERLDASAADDAPPEGGDGDARRFGVETESGDRFAASNVVAASKNEVGYLADLAGVDVVDRGKAYLAVDERGRTGVEGLYAAGRLARKPHQAAVCAGHGAEVGVTVLEDAERPFYHDWVTPDGYFTDRGRNLPPGCEEIDATERRERDADARERMRSAFAEPHPDPQETHPSLEE
;
A
#
# COMPACT_ATOMS: atom_id res chain seq x y z
N LEU A 1 1.32 15.47 -8.04
CA LEU A 1 2.19 14.28 -7.79
C LEU A 1 1.39 13.16 -7.11
N LEU A 2 0.61 13.48 -6.07
CA LEU A 2 -0.22 12.48 -5.39
C LEU A 2 -1.32 11.93 -6.31
N ASP A 3 -1.89 12.74 -7.20
CA ASP A 3 -2.92 12.27 -8.15
C ASP A 3 -2.41 11.17 -9.08
N LEU A 4 -1.21 11.35 -9.65
CA LEU A 4 -0.59 10.34 -10.51
C LEU A 4 -0.26 9.05 -9.74
N LEU A 5 0.11 9.15 -8.47
CA LEU A 5 0.32 7.97 -7.62
C LEU A 5 -1.01 7.26 -7.32
N GLY A 6 -2.08 8.03 -7.10
CA GLY A 6 -3.42 7.50 -6.96
C GLY A 6 -3.86 6.75 -8.23
N GLU A 7 -3.81 7.40 -9.38
CA GLU A 7 -4.19 6.80 -10.66
C GLU A 7 -3.38 5.53 -10.97
N GLN A 8 -2.09 5.52 -10.64
CA GLN A 8 -1.27 4.33 -10.77
C GLN A 8 -1.78 3.19 -9.88
N ALA A 9 -2.21 3.47 -8.65
CA ALA A 9 -2.79 2.48 -7.76
C ALA A 9 -4.13 1.96 -8.32
N ASP A 10 -5.01 2.85 -8.81
CA ASP A 10 -6.30 2.45 -9.40
C ASP A 10 -6.10 1.58 -10.64
N ALA A 11 -5.17 1.96 -11.52
CA ALA A 11 -4.83 1.19 -12.72
C ALA A 11 -4.25 -0.20 -12.39
N ALA A 12 -3.60 -0.34 -11.23
CA ALA A 12 -3.14 -1.61 -10.69
C ALA A 12 -4.25 -2.42 -9.98
N GLY A 13 -5.48 -1.90 -9.92
CA GLY A 13 -6.64 -2.57 -9.32
C GLY A 13 -6.83 -2.30 -7.83
N ALA A 14 -6.19 -1.27 -7.26
CA ALA A 14 -6.44 -0.89 -5.87
C ALA A 14 -7.75 -0.12 -5.73
N ASP A 15 -8.54 -0.47 -4.71
CA ASP A 15 -9.68 0.34 -4.27
C ASP A 15 -9.20 1.46 -3.35
N ARG A 16 -9.57 2.72 -3.65
CA ARG A 16 -9.34 3.86 -2.76
C ARG A 16 -10.64 4.35 -2.16
N ILE A 17 -10.67 4.38 -0.84
CA ILE A 17 -11.82 4.84 -0.06
C ILE A 17 -11.38 6.06 0.74
N GLU A 18 -12.08 7.18 0.58
CA GLU A 18 -11.86 8.36 1.40
C GLU A 18 -12.49 8.16 2.78
N GLY A 19 -11.69 8.28 3.83
CA GLY A 19 -12.16 8.13 5.20
C GLY A 19 -11.05 8.26 6.23
N ARG A 20 -11.40 8.62 7.46
CA ARG A 20 -10.48 8.67 8.59
C ARG A 20 -10.59 7.37 9.37
N VAL A 21 -9.53 6.57 9.38
CA VAL A 21 -9.42 5.42 10.29
C VAL A 21 -9.27 5.93 11.73
N THR A 22 -10.14 5.45 12.61
CA THR A 22 -10.16 5.81 14.04
C THR A 22 -9.66 4.68 14.93
N ARG A 23 -9.78 3.43 14.47
CA ARG A 23 -9.33 2.25 15.22
C ARG A 23 -8.97 1.10 14.29
N VAL A 24 -7.89 0.40 14.64
CA VAL A 24 -7.56 -0.93 14.13
C VAL A 24 -7.47 -1.88 15.31
N GLU A 25 -8.06 -3.05 15.18
CA GLU A 25 -8.03 -4.09 16.21
C GLU A 25 -7.72 -5.47 15.63
N ARG A 26 -7.24 -6.38 16.48
CA ARG A 26 -7.12 -7.79 16.12
C ARG A 26 -8.51 -8.42 16.16
N LEU A 27 -8.83 -9.19 15.12
CA LEU A 27 -10.02 -10.04 15.15
C LEU A 27 -9.66 -11.37 15.83
N ASP A 28 -10.52 -11.82 16.74
CA ASP A 28 -10.39 -13.14 17.35
C ASP A 28 -10.74 -14.21 16.32
N ALA A 29 -9.84 -15.17 16.11
CA ALA A 29 -10.06 -16.29 15.19
C ALA A 29 -11.30 -17.15 15.55
N SER A 30 -11.79 -17.05 16.79
CA SER A 30 -12.97 -17.75 17.29
C SER A 30 -14.28 -16.98 17.17
N ALA A 31 -14.26 -15.69 16.81
CA ALA A 31 -15.45 -14.86 16.62
C ALA A 31 -15.92 -14.81 15.17
N ALA A 32 -15.31 -15.61 14.30
CA ALA A 32 -15.66 -15.72 12.89
C ALA A 32 -16.97 -16.50 12.69
N ASP A 33 -18.10 -15.86 13.02
CA ASP A 33 -19.39 -16.14 12.37
C ASP A 33 -19.36 -15.73 10.87
N ASP A 34 -18.33 -15.00 10.45
CA ASP A 34 -17.98 -14.75 9.05
C ASP A 34 -16.90 -15.75 8.58
N ALA A 35 -17.31 -17.00 8.34
CA ALA A 35 -16.48 -17.94 7.60
C ALA A 35 -16.09 -17.32 6.23
N PRO A 36 -14.83 -17.44 5.79
CA PRO A 36 -14.46 -16.97 4.46
C PRO A 36 -15.35 -17.67 3.42
N PRO A 37 -15.81 -16.97 2.36
CA PRO A 37 -16.62 -17.58 1.32
C PRO A 37 -15.91 -18.81 0.77
N GLU A 38 -16.62 -19.94 0.69
CA GLU A 38 -16.07 -21.20 0.20
C GLU A 38 -15.48 -20.99 -1.20
N GLY A 39 -14.15 -21.10 -1.33
CA GLY A 39 -13.41 -20.94 -2.59
C GLY A 39 -12.41 -19.77 -2.64
N GLY A 40 -12.29 -18.95 -1.59
CA GLY A 40 -11.20 -17.99 -1.45
C GLY A 40 -9.92 -18.64 -0.92
N ASP A 41 -8.77 -18.39 -1.56
CA ASP A 41 -7.43 -18.71 -1.03
C ASP A 41 -7.37 -18.14 0.41
N GLY A 42 -7.41 -19.03 1.40
CA GLY A 42 -7.94 -18.74 2.72
C GLY A 42 -6.96 -18.00 3.61
N ASP A 43 -6.79 -16.71 3.39
CA ASP A 43 -6.03 -15.85 4.29
C ASP A 43 -6.98 -15.36 5.39
N ALA A 44 -6.77 -15.83 6.62
CA ALA A 44 -7.63 -15.48 7.74
C ALA A 44 -7.63 -13.96 7.93
N ARG A 45 -8.82 -13.35 8.01
CA ARG A 45 -8.97 -11.91 8.30
C ARG A 45 -8.47 -11.67 9.73
N ARG A 46 -7.37 -10.92 9.88
CA ARG A 46 -6.68 -10.72 11.17
C ARG A 46 -7.00 -9.39 11.83
N PHE A 47 -7.46 -8.41 11.06
CA PHE A 47 -7.65 -7.05 11.50
C PHE A 47 -9.05 -6.54 11.17
N GLY A 48 -9.66 -5.85 12.13
CA GLY A 48 -10.82 -4.99 11.94
C GLY A 48 -10.37 -3.54 11.87
N VAL A 49 -10.88 -2.77 10.91
CA VAL A 49 -10.59 -1.35 10.72
C VAL A 49 -11.89 -0.57 10.76
N GLU A 50 -11.99 0.38 11.69
CA GLU A 50 -13.15 1.26 11.85
C GLU A 50 -12.81 2.68 11.41
N THR A 51 -13.73 3.30 10.69
CA THR A 51 -13.63 4.70 10.27
C THR A 51 -14.48 5.61 11.15
N GLU A 52 -14.22 6.92 11.07
CA GLU A 52 -15.02 7.95 11.74
C GLU A 52 -16.49 7.97 11.27
N SER A 53 -16.76 7.53 10.04
CA SER A 53 -18.12 7.35 9.50
C SER A 53 -18.85 6.10 10.06
N GLY A 54 -18.14 5.24 10.80
CA GLY A 54 -18.66 3.98 11.32
C GLY A 54 -18.55 2.81 10.33
N ASP A 55 -17.89 2.99 9.19
CA ASP A 55 -17.62 1.90 8.26
C ASP A 55 -16.60 0.92 8.87
N ARG A 56 -16.78 -0.37 8.57
CA ARG A 56 -15.94 -1.44 9.09
C ARG A 56 -15.39 -2.29 7.96
N PHE A 57 -14.08 -2.46 7.97
CA PHE A 57 -13.35 -3.30 7.01
C PHE A 57 -12.62 -4.40 7.75
N ALA A 58 -12.49 -5.55 7.09
CA ALA A 58 -11.69 -6.66 7.58
C ALA A 58 -10.55 -6.95 6.61
N ALA A 59 -9.33 -7.09 7.14
CA ALA A 59 -8.13 -7.31 6.34
C ALA A 59 -7.22 -8.36 6.97
N SER A 60 -6.49 -9.10 6.13
CA SER A 60 -5.46 -10.04 6.60
C SER A 60 -4.18 -9.32 6.99
N ASN A 61 -3.86 -8.22 6.31
CA ASN A 61 -2.69 -7.38 6.51
C ASN A 61 -3.07 -5.89 6.56
N VAL A 62 -2.34 -5.09 7.34
CA VAL A 62 -2.51 -3.63 7.44
C VAL A 62 -1.17 -2.93 7.24
N VAL A 63 -1.11 -1.94 6.35
CA VAL A 63 0.05 -1.06 6.17
C VAL A 63 -0.28 0.34 6.67
N ALA A 64 0.34 0.76 7.76
CA ALA A 64 0.17 2.08 8.35
C ALA A 64 1.10 3.13 7.70
N ALA A 65 0.53 4.08 6.97
CA ALA A 65 1.27 5.13 6.23
C ALA A 65 0.82 6.57 6.58
N SER A 66 0.24 6.77 7.76
CA SER A 66 -0.45 7.97 8.26
C SER A 66 0.44 9.18 8.64
N LYS A 67 1.63 9.30 8.03
CA LYS A 67 2.66 10.29 8.37
C LYS A 67 3.18 10.19 9.81
N ASN A 68 2.44 10.71 10.80
CA ASN A 68 2.84 10.71 12.22
C ASN A 68 1.67 10.44 13.19
N GLU A 69 0.52 10.03 12.66
CA GLU A 69 -0.65 9.70 13.47
C GLU A 69 -0.59 8.22 13.87
N VAL A 70 -0.64 7.93 15.17
CA VAL A 70 -0.56 6.56 15.71
C VAL A 70 -1.78 6.20 16.55
N GLY A 71 -2.66 7.16 16.85
CA GLY A 71 -3.74 6.97 17.83
C GLY A 71 -4.68 5.81 17.50
N TYR A 72 -4.94 5.57 16.22
CA TYR A 72 -5.79 4.47 15.76
C TYR A 72 -5.19 3.07 15.97
N LEU A 73 -3.92 2.97 16.38
CA LEU A 73 -3.22 1.73 16.70
C LEU A 73 -2.98 1.55 18.21
N ALA A 74 -3.39 2.52 19.04
CA ALA A 74 -2.98 2.58 20.45
C ALA A 74 -3.42 1.35 21.27
N ASP A 75 -4.55 0.74 20.90
CA ASP A 75 -5.12 -0.41 21.61
C ASP A 75 -4.60 -1.77 21.09
N LEU A 76 -3.76 -1.78 20.05
CA LEU A 76 -3.17 -3.02 19.52
C LEU A 76 -1.98 -3.48 20.36
N ALA A 77 -2.14 -4.61 21.03
CA ALA A 77 -1.05 -5.26 21.75
C ALA A 77 0.12 -5.61 20.81
N GLY A 78 1.34 -5.26 21.22
CA GLY A 78 2.57 -5.48 20.46
C GLY A 78 2.97 -4.34 19.51
N VAL A 79 2.17 -3.27 19.44
CA VAL A 79 2.58 -2.06 18.73
C VAL A 79 3.49 -1.23 19.61
N ASP A 80 4.74 -1.09 19.19
CA ASP A 80 5.74 -0.27 19.88
C ASP A 80 5.81 1.13 19.26
N VAL A 81 5.38 2.14 20.01
CA VAL A 81 5.46 3.55 19.61
C VAL A 81 6.75 4.18 20.15
N VAL A 82 7.50 4.83 19.27
CA VAL A 82 8.74 5.55 19.61
C VAL A 82 8.52 7.05 19.50
N ASP A 83 8.75 7.78 20.60
CA ASP A 83 8.74 9.25 20.61
C ASP A 83 10.15 9.82 20.40
N ARG A 84 10.29 10.71 19.41
CA ARG A 84 11.49 11.54 19.18
C ARG A 84 11.11 13.00 18.88
N GLY A 85 10.21 13.55 19.68
CA GLY A 85 9.54 14.83 19.44
C GLY A 85 8.32 14.73 18.51
N LYS A 86 8.10 13.54 17.93
CA LYS A 86 6.89 13.08 17.24
C LYS A 86 6.78 11.58 17.44
N ALA A 87 5.57 11.04 17.36
CA ALA A 87 5.32 9.61 17.43
C ALA A 87 5.64 8.90 16.10
N TYR A 88 6.24 7.72 16.22
CA TYR A 88 6.58 6.80 15.13
C TYR A 88 6.32 5.36 15.58
N LEU A 89 6.27 4.43 14.63
CA LEU A 89 6.27 3.00 14.95
C LEU A 89 7.69 2.44 14.94
N ALA A 90 7.99 1.57 15.91
CA ALA A 90 9.16 0.72 15.84
C ALA A 90 8.92 -0.34 14.75
N VAL A 91 9.85 -0.38 13.80
CA VAL A 91 9.83 -1.36 12.71
C VAL A 91 11.23 -1.87 12.44
N ASP A 92 11.31 -3.06 11.84
CA ASP A 92 12.53 -3.56 11.23
C ASP A 92 12.93 -2.76 9.98
N GLU A 93 14.01 -3.16 9.31
CA GLU A 93 14.52 -2.46 8.13
C GLU A 93 13.56 -2.46 6.94
N ARG A 94 12.61 -3.41 6.93
CA ARG A 94 11.64 -3.67 5.85
C ARG A 94 10.20 -3.29 6.22
N GLY A 95 10.03 -2.58 7.34
CA GLY A 95 8.75 -2.00 7.76
C GLY A 95 7.83 -2.95 8.56
N ARG A 96 8.30 -4.13 8.99
CA ARG A 96 7.50 -5.01 9.87
C ARG A 96 7.44 -4.44 11.29
N THR A 97 6.26 -4.48 11.90
CA THR A 97 6.10 -4.14 13.33
C THR A 97 6.26 -5.39 14.22
N GLY A 98 6.09 -5.24 15.54
CA GLY A 98 6.00 -6.37 16.48
C GLY A 98 4.72 -7.21 16.34
N VAL A 99 3.80 -6.83 15.44
CA VAL A 99 2.50 -7.45 15.23
C VAL A 99 2.46 -8.08 13.84
N GLU A 100 2.36 -9.41 13.77
CA GLU A 100 2.30 -10.16 12.50
C GLU A 100 1.16 -9.65 11.60
N GLY A 101 1.48 -9.30 10.36
CA GLY A 101 0.56 -8.72 9.38
C GLY A 101 0.33 -7.22 9.51
N LEU A 102 0.94 -6.54 10.49
CA LEU A 102 0.93 -5.09 10.62
C LEU A 102 2.31 -4.53 10.24
N TYR A 103 2.30 -3.62 9.27
CA TYR A 103 3.47 -2.97 8.71
C TYR A 103 3.35 -1.46 8.86
N ALA A 104 4.48 -0.74 8.82
CA ALA A 104 4.50 0.71 8.74
C ALA A 104 5.36 1.19 7.58
N ALA A 105 4.91 2.24 6.90
CA ALA A 105 5.59 2.80 5.72
C ALA A 105 5.87 4.30 5.87
N GLY A 106 6.73 4.79 4.97
CA GLY A 106 7.13 6.20 4.90
C GLY A 106 7.53 6.83 6.23
N ARG A 107 6.96 8.00 6.52
CA ARG A 107 7.32 8.80 7.70
C ARG A 107 6.98 8.11 9.03
N LEU A 108 5.91 7.32 9.08
CA LEU A 108 5.49 6.61 10.29
C LEU A 108 6.55 5.57 10.71
N ALA A 109 7.24 5.01 9.72
CA ALA A 109 8.40 4.12 9.85
C ALA A 109 9.75 4.87 9.96
N ARG A 110 9.74 6.13 10.41
CA ARG A 110 10.92 6.98 10.65
C ARG A 110 11.71 7.37 9.39
N LYS A 111 11.20 7.16 8.19
CA LYS A 111 11.86 7.70 6.99
C LYS A 111 11.76 9.24 6.93
N PRO A 112 12.69 9.93 6.25
CA PRO A 112 12.57 11.35 5.96
C PRO A 112 11.20 11.70 5.35
N HIS A 113 10.60 12.81 5.82
CA HIS A 113 9.29 13.27 5.33
C HIS A 113 9.45 13.96 3.96
N GLN A 114 9.67 13.16 2.92
CA GLN A 114 9.86 13.58 1.53
C GLN A 114 9.10 12.63 0.63
N ALA A 115 8.39 13.15 -0.38
CA ALA A 115 7.47 12.37 -1.21
C ALA A 115 8.14 11.14 -1.84
N ALA A 116 9.26 11.32 -2.55
CA ALA A 116 9.99 10.22 -3.19
C ALA A 116 10.52 9.18 -2.20
N VAL A 117 10.95 9.61 -1.01
CA VAL A 117 11.45 8.72 0.04
C VAL A 117 10.31 7.87 0.62
N CYS A 118 9.17 8.50 0.91
CA CYS A 118 8.00 7.79 1.42
C CYS A 118 7.43 6.84 0.37
N ALA A 119 7.36 7.25 -0.89
CA ALA A 119 6.89 6.39 -1.99
C ALA A 119 7.81 5.17 -2.18
N GLY A 120 9.13 5.38 -2.21
CA GLY A 120 10.09 4.28 -2.32
C GLY A 120 10.00 3.30 -1.14
N HIS A 121 9.90 3.80 0.09
CA HIS A 121 9.73 2.93 1.25
C HIS A 121 8.36 2.22 1.25
N GLY A 122 7.29 2.88 0.78
CA GLY A 122 5.98 2.25 0.60
C GLY A 122 6.04 1.07 -0.36
N ALA A 123 6.77 1.21 -1.48
CA ALA A 123 6.99 0.12 -2.43
C ALA A 123 7.79 -1.04 -1.81
N GLU A 124 8.84 -0.73 -1.04
CA GLU A 124 9.63 -1.75 -0.32
C GLU A 124 8.78 -2.53 0.69
N VAL A 125 7.90 -1.84 1.43
CA VAL A 125 6.95 -2.48 2.35
C VAL A 125 5.91 -3.31 1.58
N GLY A 126 5.43 -2.85 0.42
CA GLY A 126 4.54 -3.64 -0.44
C GLY A 126 5.17 -4.96 -0.89
N VAL A 127 6.46 -4.95 -1.28
CA VAL A 127 7.21 -6.18 -1.58
C VAL A 127 7.34 -7.07 -0.34
N THR A 128 7.55 -6.46 0.83
CA THR A 128 7.66 -7.20 2.11
C THR A 128 6.36 -7.94 2.44
N VAL A 129 5.19 -7.33 2.19
CA VAL A 129 3.89 -7.99 2.34
C VAL A 129 3.77 -9.20 1.40
N LEU A 130 4.25 -9.09 0.16
CA LEU A 130 4.23 -10.20 -0.81
C LEU A 130 5.15 -11.36 -0.39
N GLU A 131 6.32 -11.05 0.16
CA GLU A 131 7.24 -12.07 0.69
C GLU A 131 6.65 -12.79 1.90
N ASP A 132 6.01 -12.05 2.82
CA ASP A 132 5.40 -12.62 4.02
C ASP A 132 4.12 -13.40 3.73
N ALA A 133 3.49 -13.18 2.57
CA ALA A 133 2.35 -13.99 2.11
C ALA A 133 2.75 -15.43 1.76
N GLU A 134 4.05 -15.75 1.68
CA GLU A 134 4.59 -17.07 1.27
C GLU A 134 4.07 -17.57 -0.09
N ARG A 135 3.52 -16.68 -0.92
CA ARG A 135 3.03 -16.98 -2.27
C ARG A 135 4.15 -16.69 -3.27
N PRO A 136 4.46 -17.61 -4.19
CA PRO A 136 5.45 -17.35 -5.22
C PRO A 136 5.07 -16.11 -6.06
N PHE A 137 5.95 -15.11 -6.09
CA PHE A 137 5.81 -13.92 -6.94
C PHE A 137 7.13 -13.63 -7.66
N TYR A 138 7.06 -12.85 -8.73
CA TYR A 138 8.22 -12.35 -9.46
C TYR A 138 8.24 -10.83 -9.39
N HIS A 139 9.43 -10.21 -9.53
CA HIS A 139 9.55 -8.75 -9.62
C HIS A 139 9.30 -8.21 -11.04
N ASP A 140 9.38 -9.09 -12.05
CA ASP A 140 9.15 -8.75 -13.45
C ASP A 140 7.64 -8.91 -13.78
N TRP A 141 6.81 -7.96 -13.32
CA TRP A 141 5.34 -8.08 -13.40
C TRP A 141 4.80 -7.96 -14.82
N VAL A 142 5.47 -7.20 -15.68
CA VAL A 142 5.10 -7.03 -17.09
C VAL A 142 6.33 -7.28 -17.94
N THR A 143 6.24 -8.27 -18.84
CA THR A 143 7.37 -8.72 -19.65
C THR A 143 6.98 -8.87 -21.12
N PRO A 144 7.93 -8.86 -22.07
CA PRO A 144 7.63 -9.18 -23.46
C PRO A 144 7.10 -10.62 -23.60
N ASP A 145 6.21 -10.81 -24.57
CA ASP A 145 5.73 -12.13 -25.01
C ASP A 145 6.87 -13.15 -25.15
N GLY A 146 6.70 -14.34 -24.58
CA GLY A 146 7.70 -15.41 -24.55
C GLY A 146 8.73 -15.34 -23.42
N TYR A 147 8.80 -14.27 -22.62
CA TYR A 147 9.86 -14.12 -21.61
C TYR A 147 9.93 -15.29 -20.61
N PHE A 148 8.82 -15.78 -20.09
CA PHE A 148 8.71 -17.00 -19.30
C PHE A 148 8.34 -18.19 -20.18
N THR A 149 7.32 -18.05 -21.02
CA THR A 149 6.67 -19.17 -21.72
C THR A 149 7.56 -19.85 -22.76
N ASP A 150 8.38 -19.12 -23.53
CA ASP A 150 9.33 -19.72 -24.49
C ASP A 150 10.47 -20.50 -23.81
N ARG A 151 10.67 -20.28 -22.51
CA ARG A 151 11.61 -21.06 -21.68
C ARG A 151 10.97 -22.29 -21.04
N GLY A 152 9.73 -22.64 -21.43
CA GLY A 152 8.98 -23.76 -20.87
C GLY A 152 8.54 -23.54 -19.42
N ARG A 153 8.39 -22.28 -19.01
CA ARG A 153 7.94 -21.91 -17.66
C ARG A 153 6.50 -21.44 -17.71
N ASN A 154 5.72 -21.77 -16.69
CA ASN A 154 4.40 -21.16 -16.52
C ASN A 154 4.57 -19.66 -16.22
N LEU A 155 3.60 -18.87 -16.68
CA LEU A 155 3.49 -17.46 -16.31
C LEU A 155 3.26 -17.36 -14.80
N PRO A 156 4.12 -16.67 -14.04
CA PRO A 156 3.96 -16.58 -12.60
C PRO A 156 2.69 -15.82 -12.20
N PRO A 157 2.12 -16.09 -11.00
CA PRO A 157 0.98 -15.33 -10.50
C PRO A 157 1.27 -13.83 -10.48
N GLY A 158 0.31 -13.04 -10.98
CA GLY A 158 0.41 -11.57 -11.05
C GLY A 158 1.37 -11.04 -12.13
N CYS A 159 1.98 -11.90 -12.95
CA CYS A 159 2.78 -11.48 -14.09
C CYS A 159 1.96 -11.54 -15.38
N GLU A 160 2.31 -10.68 -16.34
CA GLU A 160 1.79 -10.69 -17.70
C GLU A 160 2.92 -10.66 -18.74
N GLU A 161 2.67 -11.34 -19.85
CA GLU A 161 3.48 -11.33 -21.07
C GLU A 161 2.70 -10.56 -22.14
N ILE A 162 3.24 -9.43 -22.59
CA ILE A 162 2.58 -8.54 -23.56
C ILE A 162 3.31 -8.52 -24.89
N ASP A 163 2.54 -8.50 -25.97
CA ASP A 163 3.12 -8.48 -27.31
C ASP A 163 3.73 -7.10 -27.65
N ALA A 164 4.38 -7.01 -28.82
CA ALA A 164 5.01 -5.77 -29.24
C ALA A 164 4.02 -4.64 -29.56
N THR A 165 2.77 -4.97 -29.90
CA THR A 165 1.71 -4.00 -30.19
C THR A 165 1.18 -3.40 -28.91
N GLU A 166 0.76 -4.23 -27.95
CA GLU A 166 0.30 -3.80 -26.64
C GLU A 166 1.38 -3.01 -25.90
N ARG A 167 2.64 -3.45 -25.96
CA ARG A 167 3.76 -2.67 -25.38
C ARG A 167 3.86 -1.26 -25.98
N ARG A 168 3.66 -1.11 -27.29
CA ARG A 168 3.72 0.20 -27.97
C ARG A 168 2.52 1.07 -27.60
N GLU A 169 1.34 0.47 -27.49
CA GLU A 169 0.11 1.17 -27.09
C GLU A 169 0.23 1.68 -25.65
N ARG A 170 0.60 0.81 -24.70
CA ARG A 170 0.84 1.20 -23.29
C ARG A 170 1.93 2.28 -23.15
N ASP A 171 3.01 2.20 -23.92
CA ASP A 171 4.08 3.23 -23.93
C ASP A 171 3.60 4.57 -24.52
N ALA A 172 2.77 4.54 -25.56
CA ALA A 172 2.16 5.74 -26.14
C ALA A 172 1.19 6.39 -25.14
N ASP A 173 0.31 5.59 -24.52
CA ASP A 173 -0.67 6.05 -23.54
C ASP A 173 0.00 6.63 -22.29
N ALA A 174 1.04 5.96 -21.77
CA ALA A 174 1.81 6.46 -20.64
C ALA A 174 2.48 7.81 -20.94
N ARG A 175 3.07 7.96 -22.14
CA ARG A 175 3.68 9.22 -22.56
C ARG A 175 2.65 10.33 -22.70
N GLU A 176 1.50 10.04 -23.29
CA GLU A 176 0.45 11.03 -23.47
C GLU A 176 -0.14 11.45 -22.12
N ARG A 177 -0.39 10.48 -21.22
CA ARG A 177 -0.84 10.75 -19.85
C ARG A 177 0.12 11.67 -19.11
N MET A 178 1.43 11.43 -19.18
CA MET A 178 2.43 12.28 -18.54
C MET A 178 2.46 13.68 -19.15
N ARG A 179 2.41 13.81 -20.49
CA ARG A 179 2.34 15.14 -21.13
C ARG A 179 1.11 15.92 -20.69
N SER A 180 -0.05 15.27 -20.68
CA SER A 180 -1.30 15.87 -20.23
C SER A 180 -1.23 16.30 -18.75
N ALA A 181 -0.63 15.47 -17.88
CA ALA A 181 -0.49 15.78 -16.44
C ALA A 181 0.28 17.07 -16.15
N PHE A 182 1.22 17.42 -17.03
CA PHE A 182 2.12 18.56 -16.85
C PHE A 182 1.88 19.67 -17.89
N ALA A 183 0.78 19.60 -18.63
CA ALA A 183 0.44 20.60 -19.64
C ALA A 183 0.12 21.97 -19.01
N GLU A 184 -0.50 21.94 -17.83
CA GLU A 184 -0.85 23.14 -17.05
C GLU A 184 -0.26 23.07 -15.64
N PRO A 185 -0.04 24.21 -14.97
CA PRO A 185 0.34 24.23 -13.56
C PRO A 185 -0.68 23.47 -12.69
N HIS A 186 -0.19 22.88 -11.61
CA HIS A 186 -1.06 22.22 -10.63
C HIS A 186 -2.04 23.23 -10.02
N PRO A 187 -3.34 22.91 -9.89
CA PRO A 187 -4.34 23.86 -9.39
C PRO A 187 -4.17 24.16 -7.90
N ASP A 188 -3.70 23.19 -7.12
CA ASP A 188 -3.49 23.40 -5.68
C ASP A 188 -2.31 24.34 -5.42
N PRO A 189 -2.49 25.33 -4.51
CA PRO A 189 -1.40 26.19 -4.09
C PRO A 189 -0.34 25.40 -3.30
N GLN A 190 0.83 26.00 -3.15
CA GLN A 190 1.81 25.49 -2.20
C GLN A 190 1.27 25.65 -0.78
N GLU A 191 0.96 24.52 -0.14
CA GLU A 191 0.63 24.46 1.28
C GLU A 191 1.74 25.12 2.12
N THR A 192 1.35 26.04 3.00
CA THR A 192 2.26 26.72 3.93
C THR A 192 2.10 26.17 5.35
N HIS A 193 3.00 26.54 6.25
CA HIS A 193 2.85 26.14 7.64
C HIS A 193 1.64 26.89 8.26
N PRO A 194 0.73 26.22 8.99
CA PRO A 194 -0.46 26.87 9.54
C PRO A 194 -0.16 28.10 10.41
N SER A 195 1.01 28.14 11.05
CA SER A 195 1.45 29.30 11.85
C SER A 195 1.83 30.54 11.04
N LEU A 196 1.81 30.48 9.70
CA LEU A 196 2.07 31.62 8.82
C LEU A 196 0.78 32.28 8.30
N GLU A 197 -0.38 31.70 8.62
CA GLU A 197 -1.71 32.22 8.25
C GLU A 197 -2.38 33.01 9.40
N GLU A 198 -1.60 33.45 10.41
CA GLU A 198 -2.02 34.40 11.46
C GLU A 198 -1.78 35.87 11.06
#